data_AF-A0A9Q3BLB1-F1
#
_entry.id   AF-A0A9Q3BLB1-F1
#
_cell.length_a   1.000
_cell.length_b   1.000
_cell.length_c   1.000
_cell.angle_alpha   90.00
_cell.angle_beta   90.00
_cell.angle_gamma   90.00
#
_symmetry.space_group_name_H-M   'P 1'
#
loop_
_entity.id
_entity.type
_entity.pdbx_description
1 polymer ?
#
loop_
_entity_poly.entity_id
_entity_poly.type
_entity_poly.pdbx_seq_one_letter_code
_entity_poly.pdbx_strand_id
1 'polypeptide(L)'
;MPQDTATKNLCKYTQDAQRVLVKPTKGMAYIHETATKITVCIENAQQTLIIDSEAHFSIVSGNYLENHFPNWEKQLLPAKAKNFKSASGKMNSIGTIIKEIIIPHRKFSTTLTSKQKPSFLKLLRKNRPAFAIGEEPLGKIRGHDIKLYLDVERPYPPMLRRPPYPASLETRKEIEKHINELLDMDVIRKIGHNEMVEVTTPVLITWHDGKSRLCGYFRALNNYTKSYRYPTPRIPHSLDKLHKC
;
A
#
# COMPACT_ATOMS: atom_id res chain seq x y z
N MET A 1 -5.95 -48.95 -1.57
CA MET A 1 -4.80 -49.09 -0.66
C MET A 1 -3.55 -49.40 -1.49
N PRO A 2 -2.35 -49.00 -1.02
CA PRO A 2 -1.52 -47.94 -1.62
C PRO A 2 -0.24 -48.46 -2.27
N GLN A 3 0.46 -47.64 -3.06
CA GLN A 3 1.92 -47.69 -3.17
C GLN A 3 2.48 -46.29 -3.44
N ASP A 4 3.24 -45.75 -2.48
CA ASP A 4 4.23 -44.70 -2.73
C ASP A 4 5.48 -45.04 -1.90
N THR A 5 6.56 -45.38 -2.60
CA THR A 5 7.89 -45.64 -2.04
C THR A 5 8.72 -44.38 -2.09
N ALA A 6 9.22 -43.98 -0.92
CA ALA A 6 10.23 -42.95 -0.76
C ALA A 6 11.60 -43.43 -1.26
N THR A 7 12.36 -42.54 -1.90
CA THR A 7 13.82 -42.67 -2.02
C THR A 7 14.48 -41.33 -1.72
N LYS A 8 15.17 -41.27 -0.58
CA LYS A 8 16.20 -40.29 -0.21
C LYS A 8 17.57 -40.83 -0.64
N ASN A 9 18.48 -39.94 -1.06
CA ASN A 9 19.93 -39.92 -0.77
C ASN A 9 20.50 -38.61 -1.37
N LEU A 10 20.84 -37.57 -0.57
CA LEU A 10 22.13 -37.29 0.12
C LEU A 10 23.34 -37.31 -0.83
N CYS A 11 24.33 -36.39 -0.86
CA CYS A 11 24.69 -35.14 -0.19
C CYS A 11 26.07 -34.70 -0.78
N LYS A 12 26.48 -33.41 -0.73
CA LYS A 12 27.84 -32.94 -0.31
C LYS A 12 28.03 -31.42 -0.52
N TYR A 13 28.65 -30.79 0.48
CA TYR A 13 28.68 -29.36 0.84
C TYR A 13 29.77 -28.53 0.14
N THR A 14 29.49 -27.23 -0.15
CA THR A 14 30.37 -26.07 0.17
C THR A 14 29.65 -24.71 -0.01
N GLN A 15 29.39 -24.09 1.14
CA GLN A 15 29.24 -22.66 1.51
C GLN A 15 28.88 -21.55 0.48
N ASP A 16 27.81 -20.82 0.87
CA ASP A 16 27.42 -19.42 0.64
C ASP A 16 27.04 -18.89 -0.76
N ALA A 17 25.73 -18.97 -1.04
CA ALA A 17 25.00 -17.89 -1.69
C ALA A 17 23.88 -17.41 -0.76
N GLN A 18 24.17 -16.39 0.06
CA GLN A 18 23.14 -15.56 0.68
C GLN A 18 22.42 -14.71 -0.37
N ARG A 19 21.23 -14.22 0.01
CA ARG A 19 20.41 -13.09 -0.52
C ARG A 19 19.33 -13.45 -1.56
N VAL A 20 18.10 -12.92 -1.50
CA VAL A 20 17.51 -11.78 -0.77
C VAL A 20 16.09 -12.15 -0.30
N LEU A 21 15.82 -12.12 1.00
CA LEU A 21 14.43 -12.04 1.49
C LEU A 21 13.96 -10.60 1.26
N VAL A 22 13.27 -10.34 0.14
CA VAL A 22 12.62 -9.05 -0.09
C VAL A 22 11.45 -8.95 0.88
N LYS A 23 11.60 -8.10 1.90
CA LYS A 23 10.57 -7.86 2.90
C LYS A 23 9.29 -7.32 2.22
N PRO A 24 8.11 -7.84 2.55
CA PRO A 24 6.87 -7.47 1.89
C PRO A 24 6.49 -5.99 2.13
N THR A 25 6.14 -5.31 1.04
CA THR A 25 5.46 -4.01 1.05
C THR A 25 3.99 -4.20 1.39
N LYS A 26 3.40 -3.22 2.09
CA LYS A 26 2.04 -3.32 2.64
C LYS A 26 1.03 -3.30 1.47
N GLY A 27 0.25 -4.38 1.30
CA GLY A 27 -0.85 -4.45 0.32
C GLY A 27 -0.72 -5.49 -0.80
N MET A 28 0.38 -6.24 -0.88
CA MET A 28 0.60 -7.27 -1.91
C MET A 28 0.50 -8.68 -1.33
N ALA A 29 -0.25 -9.55 -1.98
CA ALA A 29 -0.23 -10.99 -1.76
C ALA A 29 0.53 -11.65 -2.91
N TYR A 30 1.78 -12.04 -2.67
CA TYR A 30 2.47 -12.98 -3.56
C TYR A 30 2.43 -14.36 -2.90
N ILE A 31 2.01 -15.37 -3.67
CA ILE A 31 1.98 -16.75 -3.23
C ILE A 31 2.87 -17.53 -4.20
N HIS A 32 3.88 -18.19 -3.62
CA HIS A 32 4.75 -19.14 -4.31
C HIS A 32 3.92 -20.33 -4.81
N GLU A 33 3.64 -20.39 -6.12
CA GLU A 33 3.37 -21.61 -6.92
C GLU A 33 2.96 -21.19 -8.36
N THR A 34 3.08 -22.11 -9.33
CA THR A 34 3.15 -21.85 -10.78
C THR A 34 1.88 -21.35 -11.47
N ALA A 35 0.73 -21.29 -10.81
CA ALA A 35 -0.47 -20.52 -11.21
C ALA A 35 -1.49 -20.64 -10.07
N THR A 36 -2.18 -19.55 -9.68
CA THR A 36 -3.13 -19.60 -8.54
C THR A 36 -4.58 -19.39 -9.00
N LYS A 37 -5.47 -20.29 -8.59
CA LYS A 37 -6.93 -20.13 -8.76
C LYS A 37 -7.46 -19.10 -7.75
N ILE A 38 -8.05 -18.01 -8.24
CA ILE A 38 -8.54 -16.88 -7.45
C ILE A 38 -9.98 -16.57 -7.83
N THR A 39 -10.84 -16.39 -6.83
CA THR A 39 -12.18 -15.82 -7.04
C THR A 39 -12.07 -14.31 -7.12
N VAL A 40 -12.52 -13.75 -8.22
CA VAL A 40 -12.53 -12.32 -8.49
C VAL A 40 -13.95 -11.85 -8.75
N CYS A 41 -14.19 -10.54 -8.69
CA CYS A 41 -15.43 -9.95 -9.13
C CYS A 41 -15.17 -9.08 -10.36
N ILE A 42 -15.89 -9.38 -11.44
CA ILE A 42 -15.84 -8.64 -12.72
C ILE A 42 -17.29 -8.25 -13.04
N GLU A 43 -17.53 -6.96 -13.31
CA GLU A 43 -18.87 -6.43 -13.64
C GLU A 43 -19.97 -6.85 -12.62
N ASN A 44 -19.63 -6.89 -11.33
CA ASN A 44 -20.48 -7.33 -10.23
C ASN A 44 -20.83 -8.83 -10.18
N ALA A 45 -20.32 -9.65 -11.11
CA ALA A 45 -20.42 -11.10 -11.07
C ALA A 45 -19.18 -11.71 -10.42
N GLN A 46 -19.35 -12.73 -9.58
CA GLN A 46 -18.23 -13.51 -9.06
C GLN A 46 -17.78 -14.54 -10.09
N GLN A 47 -16.49 -14.53 -10.39
CA GLN A 47 -15.87 -15.36 -11.39
C GLN A 47 -14.61 -15.99 -10.81
N THR A 48 -14.23 -17.16 -11.31
CA THR A 48 -13.00 -17.83 -10.86
C THR A 48 -12.01 -17.85 -12.01
N LEU A 49 -10.84 -17.25 -11.77
CA LEU A 49 -9.77 -17.11 -12.74
C LEU A 49 -8.49 -17.77 -12.26
N ILE A 50 -7.62 -18.14 -13.20
CA ILE A 50 -6.26 -18.59 -12.92
C ILE A 50 -5.34 -17.42 -13.25
N ILE A 51 -4.68 -16.86 -12.24
CA ILE A 51 -3.76 -15.74 -12.39
C ILE A 51 -2.33 -16.27 -12.24
N ASP A 52 -1.48 -15.95 -13.22
CA ASP A 52 -0.06 -16.31 -13.19
C ASP A 52 0.68 -15.45 -12.14
N SER A 53 1.64 -16.07 -11.44
CA SER A 53 2.38 -15.46 -10.32
C SER A 53 3.16 -14.19 -10.69
N GLU A 54 3.34 -13.92 -11.99
CA GLU A 54 4.07 -12.77 -12.53
C GLU A 54 3.21 -11.79 -13.35
N ALA A 55 1.88 -11.93 -13.46
CA ALA A 55 1.15 -11.08 -14.42
C ALA A 55 -0.33 -10.78 -14.10
N HIS A 56 -0.76 -9.58 -14.51
CA HIS A 56 -2.13 -9.04 -14.46
C HIS A 56 -3.07 -9.66 -15.51
N PHE A 57 -2.84 -10.93 -15.89
CA PHE A 57 -3.52 -11.59 -17.01
C PHE A 57 -3.99 -12.98 -16.57
N SER A 58 -5.14 -13.40 -17.11
CA SER A 58 -5.69 -14.75 -16.96
C SER A 58 -6.00 -15.32 -18.34
N ILE A 59 -5.74 -16.61 -18.53
CA ILE A 59 -6.14 -17.33 -19.75
C ILE A 59 -7.52 -17.94 -19.51
N VAL A 60 -8.44 -17.65 -20.42
CA VAL A 60 -9.80 -18.17 -20.40
C VAL A 60 -10.15 -18.75 -21.77
N SER A 61 -11.05 -19.73 -21.80
CA SER A 61 -11.52 -20.35 -23.05
C SER A 61 -12.57 -19.46 -23.75
N GLY A 62 -12.81 -19.70 -25.04
CA GLY A 62 -13.90 -19.05 -25.80
C GLY A 62 -15.26 -19.26 -25.12
N ASN A 63 -15.58 -20.49 -24.74
CA ASN A 63 -16.83 -20.81 -24.02
C ASN A 63 -16.98 -20.03 -22.70
N TYR A 64 -15.88 -19.75 -22.01
CA TYR A 64 -15.92 -18.92 -20.80
C TYR A 64 -16.33 -17.48 -21.14
N LEU A 65 -15.79 -16.91 -22.22
CA LEU A 65 -16.16 -15.57 -22.68
C LEU A 65 -17.61 -15.52 -23.16
N GLU A 66 -18.09 -16.52 -23.89
CA GLU A 66 -19.49 -16.58 -24.33
C GLU A 66 -20.47 -16.61 -23.15
N ASN A 67 -20.16 -17.39 -22.11
CA ASN A 67 -21.02 -17.54 -20.94
C ASN A 67 -21.04 -16.32 -20.01
N HIS A 68 -19.92 -15.60 -19.92
CA HIS A 68 -19.73 -14.54 -18.92
C HIS A 68 -19.68 -13.13 -19.51
N PHE A 69 -19.38 -12.97 -20.79
CA PHE A 69 -19.18 -11.69 -21.47
C PHE A 69 -19.83 -11.69 -22.86
N PRO A 70 -21.15 -11.45 -22.96
CA PRO A 70 -21.81 -11.34 -24.25
C PRO A 70 -21.21 -10.20 -25.07
N ASN A 71 -21.00 -10.43 -26.37
CA ASN A 71 -20.32 -9.52 -27.31
C ASN A 71 -18.82 -9.29 -27.02
N TRP A 72 -18.12 -10.24 -26.39
CA TRP A 72 -16.67 -10.16 -26.14
C TRP A 72 -15.84 -9.90 -27.41
N GLU A 73 -16.28 -10.40 -28.56
CA GLU A 73 -15.61 -10.24 -29.86
C GLU A 73 -15.37 -8.77 -30.23
N LYS A 74 -16.31 -7.88 -29.88
CA LYS A 74 -16.20 -6.44 -30.15
C LYS A 74 -15.17 -5.74 -29.27
N GLN A 75 -14.77 -6.37 -28.17
CA GLN A 75 -13.82 -5.86 -27.18
C GLN A 75 -12.44 -6.50 -27.32
N LEU A 76 -12.28 -7.34 -28.34
CA LEU A 76 -11.07 -8.10 -28.56
C LEU A 76 -9.95 -7.21 -29.11
N LEU A 77 -8.86 -7.14 -28.36
CA LEU A 77 -7.62 -6.52 -28.80
C LEU A 77 -6.67 -7.58 -29.37
N PRO A 78 -5.79 -7.22 -30.33
CA PRO A 78 -4.82 -8.16 -30.89
C PRO A 78 -3.96 -8.79 -29.79
N ALA A 79 -3.73 -10.10 -29.89
CA ALA A 79 -2.91 -10.83 -28.93
C ALA A 79 -1.46 -10.33 -28.99
N LYS A 80 -0.93 -9.90 -27.84
CA LYS A 80 0.52 -9.69 -27.70
C LYS A 80 1.16 -11.03 -27.42
N ALA A 81 2.12 -11.45 -28.25
CA ALA A 81 2.87 -12.68 -28.05
C ALA A 81 3.52 -12.67 -26.66
N LYS A 82 3.08 -13.59 -25.79
CA LYS A 82 3.59 -13.79 -24.44
C LYS A 82 3.64 -15.28 -24.13
N ASN A 83 4.68 -15.68 -23.41
CA ASN A 83 4.78 -17.02 -22.86
C ASN A 83 4.00 -17.06 -21.54
N PHE A 84 3.02 -17.96 -21.45
CA PHE A 84 2.18 -18.11 -20.27
C PHE A 84 2.56 -19.37 -19.51
N LYS A 85 2.59 -19.27 -18.17
CA LYS A 85 2.96 -20.40 -17.28
C LYS A 85 1.72 -21.23 -16.89
N SER A 86 0.54 -20.63 -16.92
CA SER A 86 -0.77 -21.24 -16.62
C SER A 86 -1.31 -22.19 -17.70
N ALA A 87 -0.56 -22.42 -18.78
CA ALA A 87 -1.03 -23.03 -20.00
C ALA A 87 -0.03 -24.07 -20.53
N SER A 88 -0.38 -25.37 -20.46
CA SER A 88 0.43 -26.44 -21.06
C SER A 88 -0.04 -26.73 -22.49
N GLY A 89 0.69 -26.26 -23.50
CA GLY A 89 0.47 -26.62 -24.91
C GLY A 89 0.56 -25.46 -25.91
N LYS A 90 0.63 -25.79 -27.21
CA LYS A 90 0.50 -24.80 -28.29
C LYS A 90 -0.96 -24.36 -28.39
N MET A 91 -1.33 -23.27 -27.70
CA MET A 91 -2.64 -22.64 -27.83
C MET A 91 -2.58 -21.47 -28.80
N ASN A 92 -3.57 -21.37 -29.69
CA ASN A 92 -3.74 -20.23 -30.58
C ASN A 92 -4.45 -19.11 -29.82
N SER A 93 -3.73 -18.04 -29.52
CA SER A 93 -4.31 -16.86 -28.86
C SER A 93 -5.24 -16.12 -29.82
N ILE A 94 -6.51 -15.97 -29.44
CA ILE A 94 -7.50 -15.23 -30.23
C ILE A 94 -7.33 -13.72 -30.05
N GLY A 95 -7.02 -13.27 -28.83
CA GLY A 95 -6.82 -11.85 -28.52
C GLY A 95 -6.72 -11.60 -27.01
N THR A 96 -6.74 -10.33 -26.62
CA THR A 96 -6.74 -9.89 -25.21
C THR A 96 -7.96 -9.01 -24.94
N ILE A 97 -8.61 -9.20 -23.80
CA ILE A 97 -9.68 -8.31 -23.32
C ILE A 97 -9.21 -7.71 -22.00
N ILE A 98 -9.40 -6.40 -21.85
CA ILE A 98 -9.09 -5.69 -20.62
C ILE A 98 -10.38 -5.55 -19.81
N LYS A 99 -10.36 -6.05 -18.56
CA LYS A 99 -11.45 -5.90 -17.61
C LYS A 99 -10.93 -5.39 -16.28
N GLU A 100 -11.74 -4.59 -15.61
CA GLU A 100 -11.50 -4.24 -14.22
C GLU A 100 -11.81 -5.45 -13.34
N ILE A 101 -10.83 -5.87 -12.55
CA ILE A 101 -10.91 -7.05 -11.69
C ILE A 101 -10.83 -6.58 -10.23
N ILE A 102 -11.84 -6.93 -9.43
CA ILE A 102 -11.80 -6.74 -7.97
C ILE A 102 -11.39 -8.06 -7.33
N ILE A 103 -10.24 -8.07 -6.65
CA ILE A 103 -9.82 -9.22 -5.84
C ILE A 103 -10.36 -9.01 -4.42
N PRO A 104 -11.40 -9.75 -3.98
CA PRO A 104 -11.88 -9.64 -2.60
C PRO A 104 -10.78 -10.10 -1.64
N HIS A 105 -10.42 -9.25 -0.68
CA HIS A 105 -9.44 -9.59 0.35
C HIS A 105 -9.85 -10.90 1.05
N ARG A 106 -8.96 -11.90 1.04
CA ARG A 106 -9.25 -13.32 1.38
C ARG A 106 -9.74 -13.59 2.81
N LYS A 107 -9.87 -12.58 3.68
CA LYS A 107 -10.29 -12.78 5.07
C LYS A 107 -11.49 -11.89 5.40
N PHE A 108 -12.68 -12.33 4.99
CA PHE A 108 -13.85 -12.06 5.83
C PHE A 108 -13.66 -12.83 7.13
N SER A 109 -14.06 -12.24 8.26
CA SER A 109 -14.06 -12.97 9.52
C SER A 109 -14.79 -14.30 9.34
N THR A 110 -14.22 -15.40 9.85
CA THR A 110 -14.85 -16.73 9.83
C THR A 110 -16.20 -16.75 10.55
N THR A 111 -16.48 -15.72 11.37
CA THR A 111 -17.74 -15.52 12.08
C THR A 111 -18.87 -14.93 11.22
N LEU A 112 -18.60 -14.44 10.00
CA LEU A 112 -19.63 -13.86 9.14
C LEU A 112 -20.37 -14.94 8.34
N THR A 113 -21.68 -15.06 8.59
CA THR A 113 -22.54 -15.98 7.85
C THR A 113 -22.70 -15.56 6.38
N SER A 114 -23.02 -16.52 5.50
CA SER A 114 -23.23 -16.26 4.06
C SER A 114 -24.32 -15.22 3.78
N LYS A 115 -25.30 -15.06 4.67
CA LYS A 115 -26.36 -14.04 4.58
C LYS A 115 -25.89 -12.64 4.99
N GLN A 116 -24.89 -12.53 5.87
CA GLN A 116 -24.38 -11.23 6.36
C GLN A 116 -23.34 -10.62 5.42
N LYS A 117 -22.59 -11.44 4.68
CA LYS A 117 -21.54 -10.98 3.75
C LYS A 117 -22.05 -9.92 2.74
N PRO A 118 -23.20 -10.08 2.06
CA PRO A 118 -23.71 -9.07 1.14
C PRO A 118 -24.05 -7.74 1.82
N SER A 119 -24.66 -7.79 3.01
CA SER A 119 -25.00 -6.59 3.79
C SER A 119 -23.74 -5.84 4.26
N PHE A 120 -22.73 -6.58 4.71
CA PHE A 120 -21.44 -6.02 5.11
C PHE A 120 -20.71 -5.37 3.92
N LEU A 121 -20.67 -6.02 2.77
CA LEU A 121 -20.11 -5.44 1.55
C LEU A 121 -20.85 -4.16 1.13
N LYS A 122 -22.18 -4.14 1.25
CA LYS A 122 -22.99 -2.94 0.99
C LYS A 122 -22.60 -1.79 1.94
N LEU A 123 -22.35 -2.10 3.22
CA LEU A 123 -21.91 -1.11 4.21
C LEU A 123 -20.51 -0.57 3.90
N LEU A 124 -19.55 -1.43 3.53
CA LEU A 124 -18.20 -1.01 3.14
C LEU A 124 -18.23 -0.12 1.90
N ARG A 125 -19.04 -0.49 0.89
CA ARG A 125 -19.23 0.32 -0.32
C ARG A 125 -19.86 1.67 0.00
N LYS A 126 -20.91 1.69 0.83
CA LYS A 126 -21.56 2.92 1.28
C LYS A 126 -20.59 3.87 1.98
N ASN A 127 -19.69 3.34 2.81
CA ASN A 127 -18.73 4.13 3.58
C ASN A 127 -17.32 4.15 2.95
N ARG A 128 -17.19 3.86 1.65
CA ARG A 128 -15.89 3.83 0.96
C ARG A 128 -15.00 5.04 1.25
N PRO A 129 -15.49 6.29 1.28
CA PRO A 129 -14.66 7.47 1.55
C PRO A 129 -14.06 7.54 2.96
N ALA A 130 -14.60 6.78 3.92
CA ALA A 130 -14.10 6.75 5.29
C ALA A 130 -12.85 5.86 5.46
N PHE A 131 -12.51 5.06 4.45
CA PHE A 131 -11.39 4.14 4.50
C PHE A 131 -10.24 4.63 3.63
N ALA A 132 -9.04 4.67 4.19
CA ALA A 132 -7.81 4.88 3.44
C ALA A 132 -7.50 3.61 2.61
N ILE A 133 -7.87 3.62 1.32
CA ILE A 133 -7.65 2.52 0.38
C ILE A 133 -7.01 3.10 -0.89
N GLY A 134 -5.90 2.52 -1.34
CA GLY A 134 -5.31 2.81 -2.65
C GLY A 134 -4.36 4.02 -2.69
N GLU A 135 -4.42 4.77 -3.79
CA GLU A 135 -3.42 5.77 -4.23
C GLU A 135 -3.46 7.10 -3.45
N GLU A 136 -4.61 7.48 -2.90
CA GLU A 136 -4.75 8.66 -2.02
C GLU A 136 -5.16 8.24 -0.60
N PRO A 137 -4.23 7.73 0.23
CA PRO A 137 -4.57 7.20 1.54
C PRO A 137 -4.86 8.29 2.58
N LEU A 138 -4.67 9.57 2.26
CA LEU A 138 -4.73 10.67 3.21
C LEU A 138 -6.03 11.48 3.07
N GLY A 139 -6.69 11.71 4.20
CA GLY A 139 -7.81 12.65 4.27
C GLY A 139 -7.34 14.10 4.33
N LYS A 140 -8.09 15.02 3.70
CA LYS A 140 -7.83 16.47 3.73
C LYS A 140 -8.98 17.19 4.45
N ILE A 141 -8.70 17.75 5.62
CA ILE A 141 -9.66 18.57 6.37
C ILE A 141 -9.53 20.02 5.89
N ARG A 142 -10.64 20.63 5.46
CA ARG A 142 -10.68 22.04 5.01
C ARG A 142 -11.18 22.94 6.13
N GLY A 143 -10.59 24.13 6.29
CA GLY A 143 -11.04 25.15 7.24
C GLY A 143 -10.53 24.99 8.68
N HIS A 144 -9.62 24.04 8.93
CA HIS A 144 -9.01 23.80 10.24
C HIS A 144 -7.49 24.02 10.20
N ASP A 145 -7.07 25.12 9.56
CA ASP A 145 -5.65 25.48 9.49
C ASP A 145 -5.11 25.79 10.90
N ILE A 146 -3.95 25.23 11.22
CA ILE A 146 -3.32 25.37 12.54
C ILE A 146 -2.35 26.55 12.50
N LYS A 147 -2.59 27.55 13.36
CA LYS A 147 -1.62 28.62 13.63
C LYS A 147 -0.67 28.19 14.73
N LEU A 148 0.63 28.16 14.43
CA LEU A 148 1.68 27.93 15.41
C LEU A 148 2.17 29.28 15.95
N TYR A 149 2.19 29.43 17.27
CA TYR A 149 2.69 30.61 17.95
C TYR A 149 4.04 30.31 18.56
N LEU A 150 5.01 31.21 18.37
CA LEU A 150 6.33 31.11 18.97
C LEU A 150 6.43 32.05 20.17
N ASP A 151 7.24 31.66 21.17
CA ASP A 151 7.56 32.46 22.36
C ASP A 151 8.71 33.48 22.10
N VAL A 152 9.15 33.60 20.84
CA VAL A 152 10.20 34.52 20.40
C VAL A 152 9.72 35.35 19.21
N GLU A 153 10.16 36.60 19.15
CA GLU A 153 9.88 37.53 18.06
C GLU A 153 11.02 37.58 17.04
N ARG A 154 10.80 38.27 15.92
CA ARG A 154 11.82 38.48 14.89
C ARG A 154 12.85 39.53 15.36
N PRO A 155 14.13 39.38 15.00
CA PRO A 155 14.71 38.28 14.22
C PRO A 155 14.81 36.99 15.04
N TYR A 156 14.43 35.85 14.43
CA TYR A 156 14.43 34.57 15.13
C TYR A 156 15.84 34.07 15.46
N PRO A 157 16.01 33.30 16.56
CA PRO A 157 17.29 32.72 16.92
C PRO A 157 17.87 31.84 15.79
N PRO A 158 19.20 31.84 15.58
CA PRO A 158 19.86 30.98 14.57
C PRO A 158 19.53 29.49 14.73
N MET A 159 19.18 29.07 15.95
CA MET A 159 18.76 27.71 16.27
C MET A 159 17.51 27.24 15.51
N LEU A 160 16.66 28.17 15.06
CA LEU A 160 15.50 27.89 14.21
C LEU A 160 15.85 27.82 12.72
N ARG A 161 17.07 28.19 12.31
CA ARG A 161 17.57 28.07 10.92
C ARG A 161 18.68 27.03 10.82
N ARG A 162 18.33 25.76 11.02
CA ARG A 162 19.31 24.68 10.96
C ARG A 162 19.55 24.20 9.53
N PRO A 163 20.82 23.98 9.13
CA PRO A 163 21.12 23.32 7.87
C PRO A 163 20.77 21.83 7.92
N PRO A 164 20.62 21.16 6.76
CA PRO A 164 20.53 19.71 6.68
C PRO A 164 21.74 19.03 7.32
N TYR A 165 21.51 17.91 8.00
CA TYR A 165 22.60 17.11 8.52
C TYR A 165 23.36 16.40 7.39
N PRO A 166 24.68 16.19 7.53
CA PRO A 166 25.42 15.33 6.62
C PRO A 166 24.81 13.92 6.58
N ALA A 167 24.61 13.39 5.38
CA ALA A 167 24.00 12.09 5.15
C ALA A 167 24.85 11.25 4.19
N SER A 168 24.90 9.93 4.42
CA SER A 168 25.52 8.99 3.49
C SER A 168 24.76 8.94 2.16
N LEU A 169 25.40 8.42 1.10
CA LEU A 169 24.73 8.28 -0.21
C LEU A 169 23.45 7.44 -0.12
N GLU A 170 23.47 6.35 0.65
CA GLU A 170 22.30 5.51 0.90
C GLU A 170 21.20 6.29 1.63
N THR A 171 21.57 7.04 2.67
CA THR A 171 20.61 7.86 3.43
C THR A 171 19.98 8.94 2.56
N ARG A 172 20.77 9.61 1.70
CA ARG A 172 20.25 10.63 0.78
C ARG A 172 19.23 10.06 -0.20
N LYS A 173 19.49 8.87 -0.76
CA LYS A 173 18.56 8.18 -1.65
C LYS A 173 17.22 7.90 -0.96
N GLU A 174 17.25 7.44 0.29
CA GLU A 174 16.03 7.22 1.06
C GLU A 174 15.31 8.52 1.40
N ILE A 175 16.04 9.58 1.77
CA ILE A 175 15.45 10.91 2.00
C ILE A 175 14.72 11.39 0.75
N GLU A 176 15.37 11.35 -0.40
CA GLU A 176 14.81 11.79 -1.68
C GLU A 176 13.57 10.98 -2.06
N LYS A 177 13.62 9.65 -1.87
CA LYS A 177 12.46 8.77 -2.06
C LYS A 177 11.27 9.21 -1.22
N HIS A 178 11.44 9.39 0.10
CA HIS A 178 10.36 9.82 0.99
C HIS A 178 9.85 11.24 0.66
N ILE A 179 10.75 12.16 0.27
CA ILE A 179 10.36 13.51 -0.15
C ILE A 179 9.50 13.47 -1.40
N ASN A 180 9.88 12.68 -2.41
CA ASN A 180 9.11 12.54 -3.64
C ASN A 180 7.73 11.92 -3.36
N GLU A 181 7.65 10.87 -2.55
CA GLU A 181 6.37 10.29 -2.12
C GLU A 181 5.47 11.33 -1.44
N LEU A 182 6.02 12.20 -0.57
CA LEU A 182 5.25 13.26 0.11
C LEU A 182 4.85 14.41 -0.82
N LEU A 183 5.64 14.70 -1.86
CA LEU A 183 5.30 15.67 -2.91
C LEU A 183 4.16 15.14 -3.78
N ASP A 184 4.22 13.88 -4.18
CA ASP A 184 3.19 13.21 -4.99
C ASP A 184 1.85 13.14 -4.23
N MET A 185 1.90 13.00 -2.90
CA MET A 185 0.74 13.01 -2.01
C MET A 185 0.21 14.43 -1.63
N ASP A 186 0.78 15.51 -2.18
CA ASP A 186 0.42 16.91 -1.84
C ASP A 186 0.51 17.22 -0.33
N VAL A 187 1.40 16.52 0.40
CA VAL A 187 1.62 16.73 1.85
C VAL A 187 2.65 17.82 2.09
N ILE A 188 3.66 17.91 1.23
CA ILE A 188 4.69 18.94 1.25
C ILE A 188 4.75 19.63 -0.10
N ARG A 189 5.34 20.82 -0.14
CA ARG A 189 5.57 21.58 -1.37
C ARG A 189 6.98 22.14 -1.41
N LYS A 190 7.47 22.41 -2.62
CA LYS A 190 8.67 23.22 -2.81
C LYS A 190 8.35 24.68 -2.45
N ILE A 191 9.31 25.33 -1.81
CA ILE A 191 9.23 26.76 -1.47
C ILE A 191 9.66 27.57 -2.71
N GLY A 192 8.88 28.59 -3.08
CA GLY A 192 9.18 29.43 -4.24
C GLY A 192 10.39 30.34 -4.00
N HIS A 193 11.06 30.74 -5.09
CA HIS A 193 12.25 31.61 -5.06
C HIS A 193 12.01 32.96 -4.35
N ASN A 194 10.76 33.44 -4.33
CA ASN A 194 10.38 34.72 -3.73
C ASN A 194 9.92 34.58 -2.27
N GLU A 195 9.87 33.37 -1.71
CA GLU A 195 9.43 33.12 -0.34
C GLU A 195 10.63 33.14 0.62
N MET A 196 10.55 33.98 1.66
CA MET A 196 11.57 34.04 2.70
C MET A 196 11.37 32.91 3.72
N VAL A 197 12.37 32.05 3.86
CA VAL A 197 12.36 30.96 4.85
C VAL A 197 13.09 31.40 6.10
N GLU A 198 12.33 31.62 7.17
CA GLU A 198 12.92 32.08 8.44
C GLU A 198 13.14 30.97 9.46
N VAL A 199 12.48 29.82 9.26
CA VAL A 199 12.56 28.65 10.12
C VAL A 199 12.78 27.42 9.26
N THR A 200 13.82 26.63 9.57
CA THR A 200 14.16 25.38 8.90
C THR A 200 14.40 24.27 9.93
N THR A 201 13.85 23.10 9.65
CA THR A 201 14.06 21.90 10.47
C THR A 201 14.67 20.80 9.59
N PRO A 202 15.83 20.24 9.97
CA PRO A 202 16.44 19.16 9.20
C PRO A 202 15.63 17.87 9.35
N VAL A 203 15.73 17.03 8.33
CA VAL A 203 15.14 15.69 8.32
C VAL A 203 16.24 14.63 8.46
N LEU A 204 15.86 13.49 9.02
CA LEU A 204 16.72 12.34 9.26
C LEU A 204 16.00 11.06 8.83
N ILE A 205 16.75 10.01 8.53
CA ILE A 205 16.19 8.67 8.33
C ILE A 205 16.39 7.85 9.59
N THR A 206 15.32 7.20 10.03
CA THR A 206 15.38 6.14 11.04
C THR A 206 15.02 4.80 10.40
N TRP A 207 15.72 3.75 10.80
CA TRP A 207 15.52 2.41 10.27
C TRP A 207 14.79 1.55 11.30
N HIS A 208 13.76 0.86 10.86
CA HIS A 208 13.04 -0.11 11.68
C HIS A 208 12.60 -1.28 10.81
N ASP A 209 12.93 -2.50 11.23
CA ASP A 209 12.66 -3.73 10.47
C ASP A 209 13.11 -3.67 9.00
N GLY A 210 14.24 -3.02 8.71
CA GLY A 210 14.76 -2.85 7.34
C GLY A 210 13.91 -1.94 6.45
N LYS A 211 13.01 -1.14 7.03
CA LYS A 211 12.29 -0.06 6.35
C LYS A 211 12.79 1.28 6.87
N SER A 212 13.03 2.21 5.96
CA SER A 212 13.40 3.59 6.26
C SER A 212 12.15 4.40 6.63
N ARG A 213 12.31 5.39 7.52
CA ARG A 213 11.29 6.35 7.91
C ARG A 213 11.90 7.74 7.94
N LEU A 214 11.29 8.70 7.24
CA LEU A 214 11.67 10.10 7.31
C LEU A 214 11.18 10.72 8.63
N CYS A 215 12.06 11.40 9.35
CA CYS A 215 11.78 12.02 10.64
C CYS A 215 12.26 13.47 10.67
N GLY A 216 11.35 14.41 10.96
CA GLY A 216 11.72 15.82 11.17
C GLY A 216 12.32 16.04 12.56
N TYR A 217 13.41 16.80 12.65
CA TYR A 217 14.12 17.07 13.89
C TYR A 217 13.59 18.34 14.60
N PHE A 218 12.37 18.29 15.13
CA PHE A 218 11.68 19.47 15.66
C PHE A 218 12.12 19.94 17.06
N ARG A 219 13.22 19.43 17.63
CA ARG A 219 13.63 19.76 19.02
C ARG A 219 13.84 21.26 19.24
N ALA A 220 14.53 21.91 18.31
CA ALA A 220 14.75 23.35 18.39
C ALA A 220 13.42 24.11 18.28
N LEU A 221 12.60 23.80 17.29
CA LEU A 221 11.29 24.42 17.09
C LEU A 221 10.40 24.29 18.33
N ASN A 222 10.30 23.08 18.88
CA ASN A 222 9.47 22.79 20.04
C ASN A 222 9.84 23.62 21.29
N ASN A 223 11.11 23.96 21.48
CA ASN A 223 11.55 24.79 22.61
C ASN A 223 11.08 26.25 22.50
N TYR A 224 10.74 26.70 21.30
CA TYR A 224 10.26 28.04 21.02
C TYR A 224 8.77 28.08 20.70
N THR A 225 8.08 26.94 20.67
CA THR A 225 6.64 26.86 20.35
C THR A 225 5.83 26.99 21.64
N LYS A 226 4.90 27.96 21.65
CA LYS A 226 3.96 28.15 22.75
C LYS A 226 3.08 26.92 22.93
N SER A 227 3.09 26.34 24.13
CA SER A 227 2.31 25.14 24.42
C SER A 227 0.79 25.40 24.36
N TYR A 228 0.08 24.57 23.60
CA TYR A 228 -1.38 24.59 23.53
C TYR A 228 -1.98 23.78 24.68
N ARG A 229 -2.77 24.43 25.55
CA ARG A 229 -3.38 23.80 26.74
C ARG A 229 -4.74 23.20 26.42
N TYR A 230 -4.76 22.13 25.62
CA TYR A 230 -5.95 21.31 25.41
C TYR A 230 -5.61 19.88 25.84
N PRO A 231 -5.88 19.52 27.10
CA PRO A 231 -5.48 18.23 27.61
C PRO A 231 -6.31 17.14 26.91
N THR A 232 -5.62 16.25 26.20
CA THR A 232 -6.23 15.01 25.74
C THR A 232 -6.62 14.20 26.97
N PRO A 233 -7.90 13.82 27.13
CA PRO A 233 -8.34 13.06 28.30
C PRO A 233 -7.58 11.73 28.37
N ARG A 234 -7.22 11.31 29.59
CA ARG A 234 -6.62 9.98 29.80
C ARG A 234 -7.66 8.91 29.47
N ILE A 235 -7.20 7.78 28.92
CA ILE A 235 -8.08 6.67 28.52
C ILE A 235 -9.05 6.25 29.65
N PRO A 236 -8.61 6.05 30.92
CA PRO A 236 -9.54 5.67 31.99
C PRO A 236 -10.65 6.69 32.23
N HIS A 237 -10.32 8.00 32.21
CA HIS A 237 -11.31 9.06 32.41
C HIS A 237 -12.35 9.08 31.28
N SER A 238 -11.96 8.73 30.06
CA SER A 238 -12.89 8.58 28.93
C SER A 238 -13.77 7.34 29.08
N LEU A 239 -13.23 6.23 29.59
CA LEU A 239 -13.96 4.98 29.83
C LEU A 239 -14.97 5.10 31.00
N ASP A 240 -14.62 5.77 32.09
CA ASP A 240 -15.50 5.98 33.23
C ASP A 240 -16.78 6.75 32.85
N LYS A 241 -16.69 7.62 31.84
CA LYS A 241 -17.85 8.34 31.29
C LYS A 241 -18.76 7.44 30.44
N LEU A 242 -18.23 6.37 29.85
CA LEU A 242 -19.01 5.42 29.05
C LEU A 242 -19.78 4.43 29.92
N HIS A 243 -19.26 4.06 31.10
CA HIS A 243 -19.92 3.14 32.02
C HIS A 243 -21.09 3.76 32.81
N LYS A 244 -21.26 5.08 32.76
CA LYS A 244 -22.34 5.80 33.47
C LYS A 244 -23.58 6.07 32.61
N CYS A 245 -23.67 5.46 31.43
CA CYS A 245 -24.84 5.46 30.55
C CYS A 245 -25.47 4.07 30.53
#